data_AF-A0AAV7IJQ7-F1
#
_entry.id   AF-A0AAV7IJQ7-F1
#
_cell.length_a   1.000
_cell.length_b   1.000
_cell.length_c   1.000
_cell.angle_alpha   90.00
_cell.angle_beta   90.00
_cell.angle_gamma   90.00
#
_symmetry.space_group_name_H-M   'P 1'
#
loop_
_entity.id
_entity.type
_entity.pdbx_description
1 polymer ?
#
loop_
_entity_poly.entity_id
_entity_poly.type
_entity_poly.pdbx_seq_one_letter_code
_entity_poly.pdbx_strand_id
1 'polypeptide(L)'
;MLLFCPTCGNALQIEEDRQMRLECPTCPYIFKVTRKISTRNYPKLKEIDDVLGGEEAWKNVESTEVTCPTCSHKRAYFMQLQTRSADEPMTLFYRCAQCAYNWKEG
;
A
#
# COMPACT_ATOMS: atom_id res chain seq x y z
N MET A 1 -1.93 18.94 -0.46
CA MET A 1 -2.71 20.19 -0.60
C MET A 1 -2.01 21.08 -1.61
N LEU A 2 -2.75 21.68 -2.55
CA LEU A 2 -2.25 22.71 -3.46
C LEU A 2 -2.71 24.08 -2.94
N LEU A 3 -1.82 25.07 -2.94
CA LEU A 3 -2.13 26.45 -2.59
C LEU A 3 -2.20 27.27 -3.87
N PHE A 4 -3.27 28.06 -4.01
CA PHE A 4 -3.51 28.90 -5.18
C PHE A 4 -3.32 30.36 -4.83
N CYS A 5 -2.88 31.14 -5.80
CA CYS A 5 -2.76 32.58 -5.66
C CYS A 5 -4.13 33.27 -5.74
N PRO A 6 -4.44 34.25 -4.87
CA PRO A 6 -5.73 34.94 -4.85
C PRO A 6 -5.98 35.86 -6.06
N THR A 7 -4.93 36.23 -6.82
CA THR A 7 -5.03 37.15 -7.96
C THR A 7 -5.00 36.42 -9.30
N CYS A 8 -4.01 35.53 -9.49
CA CYS A 8 -3.78 34.81 -10.75
C CYS A 8 -4.54 33.46 -10.81
N GLY A 9 -5.02 32.91 -9.68
CA GLY A 9 -5.62 31.57 -9.60
C GLY A 9 -4.65 30.42 -9.88
N ASN A 10 -3.39 30.72 -10.22
CA ASN A 10 -2.35 29.73 -10.48
C ASN A 10 -1.83 29.09 -9.19
N ALA A 11 -1.33 27.85 -9.31
CA ALA A 11 -0.71 27.14 -8.22
C ALA A 11 0.63 27.79 -7.83
N LEU A 12 0.85 28.00 -6.54
CA LEU A 12 2.08 28.58 -6.01
C LEU A 12 3.22 27.55 -6.04
N GLN A 13 4.41 28.00 -6.39
CA GLN A 13 5.65 27.20 -6.42
C GLN A 13 6.53 27.51 -5.20
N ILE A 14 7.30 26.53 -4.73
CA ILE A 14 8.19 26.66 -3.57
C ILE A 14 9.56 27.16 -4.06
N GLU A 15 10.03 28.27 -3.50
CA GLU A 15 11.39 28.76 -3.67
C GLU A 15 12.30 28.22 -2.55
N GLU A 16 13.49 27.72 -2.91
CA GLU A 16 14.44 27.07 -1.99
C GLU A 16 15.47 28.02 -1.36
N ASP A 17 15.31 29.34 -1.51
CA ASP A 17 16.20 30.27 -0.81
C ASP A 17 16.00 30.16 0.72
N ARG A 18 16.88 30.77 1.53
CA ARG A 18 16.98 30.62 3.01
C ARG A 18 15.67 30.82 3.79
N GLN A 19 14.59 31.24 3.15
CA GLN A 19 13.24 31.35 3.69
C GLN A 19 12.25 30.58 2.81
N MET A 20 11.50 29.64 3.39
CA MET A 20 10.40 28.96 2.70
C MET A 20 9.32 29.96 2.27
N ARG A 21 9.32 30.30 0.98
CA ARG A 21 8.38 31.22 0.34
C ARG A 21 7.70 30.52 -0.83
N LEU A 22 6.45 30.87 -1.06
CA LEU A 22 5.62 30.38 -2.14
C LEU A 22 5.33 31.52 -3.11
N GLU A 23 5.75 31.41 -4.36
CA GLU A 23 5.59 32.45 -5.39
C GLU A 23 4.58 32.04 -6.48
N CYS A 24 3.86 33.02 -7.07
CA CYS A 24 3.09 32.78 -8.30
C CYS A 24 4.03 32.98 -9.51
N PRO A 25 4.12 32.04 -10.47
CA PRO A 25 4.95 32.20 -11.67
C PRO A 25 4.44 33.27 -12.64
N THR A 26 3.23 33.79 -12.43
CA THR A 26 2.56 34.74 -13.34
C THR A 26 2.29 36.11 -12.71
N CYS A 27 2.46 36.27 -11.40
CA CYS A 27 2.25 37.56 -10.74
C CYS A 27 3.20 37.71 -9.54
N PRO A 28 3.48 38.94 -9.08
CA PRO A 28 4.46 39.21 -8.02
C PRO A 28 3.95 38.85 -6.61
N TYR A 29 2.98 37.96 -6.50
CA TYR A 29 2.42 37.52 -5.22
C TYR A 29 3.38 36.54 -4.54
N ILE A 30 3.74 36.84 -3.29
CA ILE A 30 4.63 36.04 -2.46
C ILE A 30 3.91 35.69 -1.16
N PHE A 31 3.77 34.41 -0.88
CA PHE A 31 3.24 33.89 0.37
C PHE A 31 4.38 33.35 1.25
N LYS A 32 4.57 33.93 2.42
CA LYS A 32 5.60 33.53 3.37
C LYS A 32 5.10 32.38 4.24
N VAL A 33 5.78 31.24 4.24
CA VAL A 33 5.41 30.10 5.06
C VAL A 33 5.89 30.33 6.50
N THR A 34 4.98 30.76 7.37
CA THR A 34 5.29 31.05 8.79
C THR A 34 5.11 29.83 9.70
N ARG A 35 4.37 28.82 9.25
CA ARG A 35 4.03 27.61 10.01
C ARG A 35 4.37 26.37 9.20
N LYS A 36 4.72 25.28 9.89
CA LYS A 36 4.97 23.99 9.26
C LYS A 36 3.67 23.47 8.62
N ILE A 37 3.67 23.32 7.30
CA ILE A 37 2.56 22.73 6.54
C ILE A 37 2.91 21.27 6.25
N SER A 38 2.08 20.33 6.70
CA SER A 38 2.24 18.91 6.37
C SER A 38 0.95 18.34 5.82
N THR A 39 1.00 17.72 4.64
CA THR A 39 -0.10 16.87 4.16
C THR A 39 0.27 15.42 4.47
N ARG A 40 -0.58 14.70 5.20
CA ARG A 40 -0.48 13.24 5.34
C ARG A 40 -1.40 12.59 4.33
N ASN A 41 -0.84 11.86 3.38
CA ASN A 41 -1.60 10.92 2.58
C ASN A 41 -1.55 9.56 3.27
N TYR A 42 -2.71 8.98 3.55
CA TYR A 42 -2.83 7.59 3.98
C TYR A 42 -3.15 6.77 2.73
N PRO A 43 -2.16 6.20 2.04
CA PRO A 43 -2.45 5.31 0.93
C PRO A 43 -3.28 4.13 1.47
N LYS A 44 -4.41 3.84 0.82
CA LYS A 44 -5.10 2.57 1.05
C LYS A 44 -4.18 1.47 0.54
N LEU A 45 -3.82 0.52 1.40
CA LEU A 45 -3.15 -0.69 0.94
C LEU A 45 -4.11 -1.43 0.00
N LYS A 46 -3.59 -1.93 -1.11
CA LYS A 46 -4.36 -2.82 -1.98
C LYS A 46 -4.73 -4.07 -1.18
N GLU A 47 -5.97 -4.52 -1.33
CA GLU A 47 -6.43 -5.79 -0.79
C GLU A 47 -5.65 -6.92 -1.48
N ILE A 48 -5.13 -7.86 -0.68
CA ILE A 48 -4.17 -8.90 -1.12
C ILE A 48 -4.88 -9.99 -1.96
N ASP A 49 -6.22 -9.93 -2.07
CA ASP A 49 -7.04 -10.91 -2.80
C ASP A 49 -6.63 -11.10 -4.27
N ASP A 50 -6.15 -10.06 -4.95
CA ASP A 50 -5.71 -10.17 -6.35
C ASP A 50 -4.36 -10.89 -6.53
N VAL A 51 -3.60 -11.11 -5.45
CA VAL A 51 -2.26 -11.75 -5.54
C VAL A 51 -2.36 -13.28 -5.51
N LEU A 52 -3.38 -13.83 -4.85
CA LEU A 52 -3.50 -15.28 -4.64
C LEU A 52 -4.34 -15.98 -5.70
N GLY A 53 -4.93 -15.23 -6.62
CA GLY A 53 -5.85 -15.74 -7.64
C GLY A 53 -7.13 -16.30 -7.01
N GLY A 54 -8.22 -16.31 -7.78
CA GLY A 54 -9.51 -16.87 -7.34
C GLY A 54 -9.44 -18.36 -7.00
N GLU A 55 -10.59 -19.02 -6.87
CA GLU A 55 -10.67 -20.45 -6.53
C GLU A 55 -9.87 -21.36 -7.46
N GLU A 56 -9.67 -20.95 -8.72
CA GLU A 56 -8.93 -21.72 -9.72
C GLU A 56 -7.42 -21.83 -9.42
N ALA A 57 -6.83 -20.80 -8.81
CA ALA A 57 -5.41 -20.81 -8.47
C ALA A 57 -5.06 -21.86 -7.41
N TRP A 58 -6.04 -22.30 -6.62
CA TRP A 58 -5.85 -23.24 -5.51
C TRP A 58 -6.25 -24.68 -5.85
N LYS A 59 -6.85 -24.95 -7.02
CA LYS A 59 -7.32 -26.29 -7.41
C LYS A 59 -6.19 -27.30 -7.61
N ASN A 60 -5.00 -26.84 -8.02
CA ASN A 60 -3.85 -27.70 -8.33
C ASN A 60 -2.71 -27.54 -7.31
N VAL A 61 -2.98 -26.92 -6.16
CA VAL A 61 -1.97 -26.63 -5.15
C VAL A 61 -1.85 -27.80 -4.18
N GLU A 62 -0.64 -28.08 -3.74
CA GLU A 62 -0.36 -29.15 -2.79
C GLU A 62 -1.03 -28.86 -1.43
N SER A 63 -1.53 -29.93 -0.79
CA SER A 63 -2.17 -29.86 0.52
C SER A 63 -1.21 -30.31 1.61
N THR A 64 -1.17 -29.60 2.73
CA THR A 64 -0.40 -29.94 3.93
C THR A 64 -1.30 -30.09 5.15
N GLU A 65 -0.80 -30.83 6.15
CA GLU A 65 -1.50 -31.07 7.41
C GLU A 65 -1.30 -29.91 8.41
N VAL A 66 -1.84 -28.73 8.06
CA VAL A 66 -1.80 -27.54 8.93
C VAL A 66 -3.18 -27.29 9.52
N THR A 67 -3.21 -26.95 10.82
CA THR A 67 -4.45 -26.64 11.53
C THR A 67 -4.90 -25.22 11.23
N CYS A 68 -6.10 -25.06 10.67
CA CYS A 68 -6.67 -23.75 10.39
C CYS A 68 -6.99 -23.01 11.70
N PRO A 69 -6.57 -21.74 11.86
CA PRO A 69 -6.82 -20.96 13.07
C PRO A 69 -8.31 -20.66 13.30
N THR A 70 -9.13 -20.72 12.25
CA THR A 70 -10.55 -20.34 12.32
C THR A 70 -11.47 -21.53 12.59
N CYS A 71 -11.30 -22.64 11.86
CA CYS A 71 -12.19 -23.80 11.94
C CYS A 71 -11.53 -25.05 12.57
N SER A 72 -10.25 -24.98 12.96
CA SER A 72 -9.48 -26.10 13.52
C SER A 72 -9.38 -27.35 12.61
N HIS A 73 -9.66 -27.20 11.31
CA HIS A 73 -9.49 -28.27 10.33
C HIS A 73 -8.01 -28.51 10.08
N LYS A 74 -7.58 -29.77 9.98
CA LYS A 74 -6.17 -30.18 9.86
C LYS A 74 -5.61 -30.22 8.43
N ARG A 75 -6.33 -29.66 7.45
CA ARG A 75 -5.89 -29.64 6.04
C ARG A 75 -5.98 -28.23 5.46
N ALA A 76 -4.89 -27.81 4.84
CA ALA A 76 -4.77 -26.54 4.14
C ALA A 76 -3.98 -26.72 2.84
N TYR A 77 -4.32 -25.95 1.81
CA TYR A 77 -3.47 -25.78 0.64
C TYR A 77 -2.39 -24.76 0.97
N PHE A 78 -1.17 -24.93 0.46
CA PHE A 78 -0.09 -23.97 0.69
C PHE A 78 0.57 -23.53 -0.61
N MET A 79 0.89 -22.24 -0.72
CA MET A 79 1.55 -21.67 -1.90
C MET A 79 2.70 -20.77 -1.44
N GLN A 80 3.84 -20.87 -2.12
CA GLN A 80 5.01 -20.04 -1.84
C GLN A 80 5.05 -18.89 -2.84
N LEU A 81 5.01 -17.66 -2.35
CA LEU A 81 5.14 -16.47 -3.20
C LEU A 81 6.29 -15.60 -2.72
N GLN A 82 7.07 -15.15 -3.69
CA GLN A 82 8.07 -14.12 -3.47
C GLN A 82 7.40 -12.75 -3.59
N THR A 83 7.07 -12.13 -2.46
CA THR A 83 6.42 -10.81 -2.44
C THR A 83 7.40 -9.63 -2.52
N ARG A 84 8.71 -9.89 -2.47
CA ARG A 84 9.78 -8.87 -2.39
C ARG A 84 11.02 -9.26 -3.22
N SER A 85 12.12 -8.51 -3.08
CA SER A 85 13.39 -8.78 -3.79
C SER A 85 13.89 -10.22 -3.57
N ALA A 86 14.68 -10.73 -4.51
CA ALA A 86 15.17 -12.11 -4.50
C ALA A 86 16.08 -12.46 -3.30
N ASP A 87 16.52 -11.45 -2.55
CA ASP A 87 17.35 -11.60 -1.35
C ASP A 87 16.56 -11.97 -0.08
N GLU A 88 15.21 -11.91 -0.11
CA GLU A 88 14.36 -12.30 1.03
C GLU A 88 13.75 -13.71 0.83
N PRO A 89 13.58 -14.49 1.92
CA PRO A 89 12.98 -15.82 1.84
C PRO A 89 11.54 -15.75 1.33
N MET A 90 11.11 -16.79 0.63
CA MET A 90 9.74 -16.90 0.10
C MET A 90 8.72 -16.89 1.25
N THR A 91 7.60 -16.19 1.04
CA THR A 91 6.50 -16.15 2.01
C THR A 91 5.52 -17.29 1.73
N LEU A 92 5.15 -18.02 2.79
CA LEU A 92 4.18 -19.11 2.73
C LEU A 92 2.76 -18.59 2.97
N PHE A 93 1.87 -18.89 2.03
CA PHE A 93 0.44 -18.60 2.12
C PHE A 93 -0.34 -19.91 2.26
N TYR A 94 -1.28 -19.95 3.17
CA TYR A 94 -2.14 -21.09 3.43
C TYR A 94 -3.60 -20.73 3.16
N ARG A 95 -4.35 -21.68 2.60
CA ARG A 95 -5.79 -21.60 2.40
C ARG A 95 -6.47 -22.83 2.98
N CYS A 96 -7.45 -22.63 3.86
CA CYS A 96 -8.17 -23.75 4.45
C CYS A 96 -9.00 -24.49 3.38
N ALA A 97 -8.90 -25.82 3.37
CA ALA A 97 -9.68 -26.66 2.46
C ALA A 97 -11.20 -26.66 2.76
N GLN A 98 -11.60 -26.27 3.98
CA GLN A 98 -13.01 -26.31 4.42
C GLN A 98 -13.67 -24.92 4.42
N CYS A 99 -13.03 -23.90 4.99
CA CYS A 99 -13.63 -22.56 5.13
C CYS A 99 -13.06 -21.51 4.18
N ALA A 100 -12.13 -21.89 3.30
CA ALA A 100 -11.44 -21.00 2.37
C ALA A 100 -10.75 -19.78 3.02
N TYR A 101 -10.52 -19.81 4.33
CA TYR A 101 -9.77 -18.78 5.04
C TYR A 101 -8.31 -18.77 4.58
N ASN A 102 -7.80 -17.59 4.22
CA ASN A 102 -6.42 -17.40 3.81
C ASN A 102 -5.61 -16.81 4.97
N TRP A 103 -4.44 -17.37 5.26
CA TRP A 103 -3.48 -16.80 6.22
C TRP A 103 -2.07 -16.95 5.70
N LYS A 104 -1.14 -16.16 6.24
CA LYS A 104 0.29 -16.25 5.94
C LYS A 104 1.03 -16.81 7.14
N GLU A 105 2.06 -17.60 6.88
CA GLU A 105 3.08 -17.93 7.87
C GLU A 105 4.23 -16.92 7.72
N GLY A 106 4.62 -16.34 8.85
CA GLY A 106 5.60 -15.25 8.93
C GLY A 106 6.85 -15.67 9.67
#